data_AF-A0A1Q3CAM4-F1
#
_entry.id   AF-A0A1Q3CAM4-F1
#
_cell.length_a   1.000
_cell.length_b   1.000
_cell.length_c   1.000
_cell.angle_alpha   90.00
_cell.angle_beta   90.00
_cell.angle_gamma   90.00
#
_symmetry.space_group_name_H-M   'P 1'
#
loop_
_entity.id
_entity.type
_entity.pdbx_description
1 polymer ?
#
loop_
_entity_poly.entity_id
_entity_poly.type
_entity_poly.pdbx_seq_one_letter_code
_entity_poly.pdbx_strand_id
1 'polypeptide(L)'
;MSTTTKLDKDENGKEVDQKLYRSMIGSLLYITASRPDIMFSVCLCARFQSSPKETHLIVVKRIFRYLAYTLLLGLFYSNDSLFNLHAFSNADYGGCKLDRKSTSGTCQFLGNSLVSWFSKKQNSVALSTTEAEYVAAGSCCAQALWLKQQLCDFGICIDDV
;
A
#
# COMPACT_ATOMS: atom_id res chain seq x y z
N MET A 1 5.08 1.17 -17.78
CA MET A 1 3.66 1.52 -17.53
C MET A 1 3.50 3.00 -17.80
N SER A 2 2.44 3.46 -18.48
CA SER A 2 2.10 4.89 -18.41
C SER A 2 1.82 5.21 -16.94
N THR A 3 2.56 6.17 -16.39
CA THR A 3 2.48 6.62 -14.99
C THR A 3 1.16 7.35 -14.67
N THR A 4 0.22 7.39 -15.62
CA THR A 4 -0.90 8.35 -15.62
C THR A 4 -2.29 7.72 -15.85
N THR A 5 -2.50 6.41 -15.67
CA THR A 5 -3.88 5.89 -15.58
C THR A 5 -4.43 6.15 -14.17
N LYS A 6 -4.88 7.38 -13.94
CA LYS A 6 -5.60 7.78 -12.72
C LYS A 6 -7.05 7.31 -12.81
N LEU A 7 -7.42 6.34 -11.97
CA LEU A 7 -8.79 5.86 -11.78
C LEU A 7 -9.71 6.99 -11.29
N ASP A 8 -10.96 6.98 -11.74
CA ASP A 8 -11.99 7.96 -11.44
C ASP A 8 -13.34 7.24 -11.24
N LYS A 9 -14.35 7.91 -10.68
CA LYS A 9 -15.67 7.31 -10.36
C LYS A 9 -16.36 6.65 -11.53
N ASP A 10 -16.12 7.14 -12.75
CA ASP A 10 -16.73 6.64 -13.98
C ASP A 10 -18.26 6.54 -13.87
N GLU A 11 -18.92 7.68 -13.58
CA GLU A 11 -20.35 7.71 -13.25
C GLU A 11 -21.24 7.11 -14.36
N ASN A 12 -20.86 7.35 -15.61
CA ASN A 12 -21.52 6.82 -16.82
C ASN A 12 -21.08 5.39 -17.19
N GLY A 13 -20.10 4.83 -16.47
CA GLY A 13 -19.59 3.49 -16.70
C GLY A 13 -20.63 2.41 -16.39
N LYS A 14 -20.50 1.28 -17.09
CA LYS A 14 -21.32 0.10 -16.85
C LYS A 14 -21.08 -0.43 -15.43
N GLU A 15 -22.16 -0.70 -14.72
CA GLU A 15 -22.10 -1.26 -13.37
C GLU A 15 -21.54 -2.68 -13.36
N VAL A 16 -20.85 -3.01 -12.26
CA VAL A 16 -20.30 -4.34 -12.01
C VAL A 16 -20.94 -4.89 -10.74
N ASP A 17 -21.18 -6.19 -10.70
CA ASP A 17 -21.66 -6.85 -9.48
C ASP A 17 -20.73 -6.55 -8.30
N GLN A 18 -21.29 -5.90 -7.28
CA GLN A 18 -20.59 -5.50 -6.07
C GLN A 18 -20.06 -6.72 -5.31
N LYS A 19 -20.81 -7.83 -5.28
CA LYS A 19 -20.40 -9.02 -4.54
C LYS A 19 -19.17 -9.65 -5.17
N LEU A 20 -19.18 -9.84 -6.49
CA LEU A 20 -18.02 -10.30 -7.25
C LEU A 20 -16.81 -9.38 -7.05
N TYR A 21 -16.98 -8.07 -7.21
CA TYR A 21 -15.88 -7.12 -7.09
C TYR A 21 -15.25 -7.12 -5.69
N ARG A 22 -16.08 -7.11 -4.63
CA ARG A 22 -15.60 -7.18 -3.24
C ARG A 22 -14.86 -8.48 -2.95
N SER A 23 -15.36 -9.61 -3.48
CA SER A 23 -14.67 -10.90 -3.36
C SER A 23 -13.28 -10.86 -4.01
N MET A 24 -13.17 -10.30 -5.21
CA MET A 24 -11.89 -10.11 -5.90
C MET A 24 -10.93 -9.21 -5.10
N ILE A 25 -11.40 -8.06 -4.61
CA ILE A 25 -10.59 -7.17 -3.78
C ILE A 25 -10.13 -7.86 -2.49
N GLY A 26 -11.01 -8.58 -1.81
CA GLY A 26 -10.67 -9.33 -0.60
C GLY A 26 -9.56 -10.35 -0.84
N SER A 27 -9.63 -11.11 -1.93
CA SER A 27 -8.57 -12.05 -2.30
C SER A 27 -7.24 -11.37 -2.60
N LEU A 28 -7.26 -10.20 -3.24
CA LEU A 28 -6.04 -9.43 -3.51
C LEU A 28 -5.45 -8.82 -2.23
N LEU A 29 -6.29 -8.34 -1.31
CA LEU A 29 -5.85 -7.85 0.00
C LEU A 29 -5.14 -8.96 0.79
N TYR A 30 -5.60 -10.20 0.71
CA TYR A 30 -4.87 -11.33 1.30
C TYR A 30 -3.47 -11.49 0.69
N ILE A 31 -3.36 -11.42 -0.64
CA ILE A 31 -2.07 -11.54 -1.36
C ILE A 31 -1.11 -10.39 -1.03
N THR A 32 -1.60 -9.19 -0.72
CA THR A 32 -0.73 -8.06 -0.34
C THR A 32 0.14 -8.30 0.89
N ALA A 33 -0.17 -9.33 1.70
CA ALA A 33 0.65 -9.76 2.83
C ALA A 33 1.99 -10.42 2.41
N SER A 34 2.12 -10.89 1.16
CA SER A 34 3.38 -11.42 0.61
C SER A 34 3.85 -10.69 -0.65
N ARG A 35 3.00 -9.84 -1.22
CA ARG A 35 3.24 -9.06 -2.44
C ARG A 35 3.07 -7.55 -2.20
N PRO A 36 4.06 -6.89 -1.56
CA PRO A 36 3.98 -5.45 -1.31
C PRO A 36 3.88 -4.61 -2.60
N ASP A 37 4.42 -5.12 -3.70
CA ASP A 37 4.47 -4.47 -5.01
C ASP A 37 3.08 -4.16 -5.60
N ILE A 38 2.04 -4.93 -5.24
CA ILE A 38 0.66 -4.67 -5.69
C ILE A 38 -0.16 -3.81 -4.71
N MET A 39 0.37 -3.52 -3.52
CA MET A 39 -0.36 -2.89 -2.40
C MET A 39 -1.09 -1.61 -2.82
N PHE A 40 -0.39 -0.68 -3.45
CA PHE A 40 -0.97 0.58 -3.90
C PHE A 40 -2.14 0.36 -4.88
N SER A 41 -1.94 -0.50 -5.89
CA SER A 41 -2.96 -0.76 -6.91
C SER A 41 -4.22 -1.40 -6.32
N VAL A 42 -4.06 -2.34 -5.39
CA VAL A 42 -5.18 -2.99 -4.70
C VAL A 42 -5.91 -1.99 -3.80
N CYS A 43 -5.19 -1.23 -2.97
CA CYS A 43 -5.77 -0.21 -2.10
C CYS A 43 -6.50 0.88 -2.88
N LEU A 44 -6.02 1.25 -4.07
CA LEU A 44 -6.70 2.20 -4.95
C LEU A 44 -8.00 1.62 -5.50
N CYS A 45 -7.98 0.37 -5.99
CA CYS A 45 -9.18 -0.30 -6.51
C CYS A 45 -10.24 -0.53 -5.42
N ALA A 46 -9.81 -0.81 -4.18
CA ALA A 46 -10.70 -1.01 -3.04
C ALA A 46 -11.57 0.22 -2.71
N ARG A 47 -11.13 1.43 -3.09
CA ARG A 47 -11.90 2.68 -2.87
C ARG A 47 -13.25 2.69 -3.59
N PHE A 48 -13.38 1.91 -4.66
CA PHE A 48 -14.58 1.85 -5.51
C PHE A 48 -15.50 0.66 -5.18
N GLN A 49 -15.25 -0.07 -4.09
CA GLN A 49 -16.01 -1.28 -3.74
C GLN A 49 -17.51 -1.05 -3.44
N SER A 50 -17.92 0.19 -3.17
CA SER A 50 -19.32 0.55 -2.93
C SER A 50 -20.11 0.72 -4.23
N SER A 51 -19.46 1.15 -5.32
CA SER A 51 -20.05 1.33 -6.64
C SER A 51 -18.99 1.08 -7.72
N PRO A 52 -18.61 -0.19 -7.96
CA PRO A 52 -17.61 -0.54 -8.95
C PRO A 52 -18.17 -0.44 -10.37
N LYS A 53 -17.27 -0.15 -11.31
CA LYS A 53 -17.57 0.07 -12.73
C LYS A 53 -16.67 -0.83 -13.57
N GLU A 54 -17.01 -1.00 -14.84
CA GLU A 54 -16.25 -1.88 -15.74
C GLU A 54 -14.78 -1.46 -15.86
N THR A 55 -14.50 -0.16 -15.87
CA THR A 55 -13.14 0.40 -15.82
C THR A 55 -12.35 -0.05 -14.59
N HIS A 56 -12.98 -0.05 -13.41
CA HIS A 56 -12.39 -0.58 -12.17
C HIS A 56 -12.11 -2.09 -12.28
N LEU A 57 -13.08 -2.86 -12.78
CA LEU A 57 -12.93 -4.31 -12.95
C LEU A 57 -11.79 -4.67 -13.91
N ILE A 58 -11.59 -3.89 -14.98
CA ILE A 58 -10.48 -4.08 -15.92
C ILE A 58 -9.13 -3.95 -15.19
N VAL A 59 -8.97 -2.96 -14.30
CA VAL A 59 -7.73 -2.82 -13.52
C VAL A 59 -7.53 -3.98 -12.56
N VAL A 60 -8.58 -4.41 -11.85
CA VAL A 60 -8.51 -5.57 -10.95
C VAL A 60 -8.08 -6.84 -11.73
N LYS A 61 -8.67 -7.09 -12.91
CA LYS A 61 -8.27 -8.20 -13.79
C LYS A 61 -6.81 -8.09 -14.27
N ARG A 62 -6.30 -6.87 -14.48
CA ARG A 62 -4.88 -6.65 -14.80
C ARG A 62 -3.96 -7.02 -13.63
N ILE A 63 -4.36 -6.72 -12.39
CA ILE A 63 -3.60 -7.13 -11.19
C ILE A 63 -3.53 -8.66 -11.11
N PHE A 64 -4.65 -9.37 -11.31
CA PHE A 64 -4.64 -10.83 -11.37
C PHE A 64 -3.74 -11.38 -12.47
N ARG A 65 -3.77 -10.77 -13.67
CA ARG A 65 -2.89 -11.17 -14.78
C ARG A 65 -1.41 -10.97 -14.44
N TYR A 66 -1.08 -9.85 -13.79
CA TYR A 66 0.28 -9.57 -13.35
C TYR A 66 0.77 -10.60 -12.32
N LEU A 67 -0.07 -10.96 -11.35
CA LEU A 67 0.24 -12.01 -10.37
C LEU A 67 0.45 -13.38 -11.04
N ALA A 68 -0.43 -13.75 -11.97
CA ALA A 68 -0.31 -15.01 -12.72
C ALA A 68 0.99 -15.11 -13.53
N TYR A 69 1.55 -13.98 -13.98
CA TYR A 69 2.81 -13.94 -14.71
C TYR A 69 4.05 -13.81 -13.81
N THR A 70 3.86 -13.45 -12.53
CA THR A 70 4.95 -13.20 -11.57
C THR A 70 4.85 -14.12 -10.36
N LEU A 71 4.55 -15.40 -10.58
CA LEU A 71 4.33 -16.38 -9.50
C LEU A 71 5.55 -16.58 -8.59
N LEU A 72 6.76 -16.40 -9.13
CA LEU A 72 8.01 -16.55 -8.38
C LEU A 72 8.47 -15.26 -7.70
N LEU A 73 7.80 -14.13 -7.95
CA LEU A 73 8.12 -12.87 -7.28
C LEU A 73 7.50 -12.89 -5.88
N GLY A 74 8.33 -12.69 -4.86
CA GLY A 74 7.92 -12.67 -3.47
C GLY A 74 9.00 -12.07 -2.56
N LEU A 75 8.72 -12.08 -1.26
CA LEU A 75 9.66 -11.62 -0.24
C LEU A 75 10.74 -12.66 0.01
N PHE A 76 11.98 -12.18 0.17
CA PHE A 76 13.12 -13.01 0.53
C PHE A 76 13.68 -12.54 1.87
N TYR A 77 13.76 -13.46 2.82
CA TYR A 77 14.29 -13.21 4.16
C TYR A 77 15.64 -13.93 4.28
N SER A 78 16.72 -13.16 4.18
CA SER A 78 18.08 -13.66 4.38
C SER A 78 18.37 -13.83 5.87
N ASN A 79 19.16 -14.84 6.24
CA ASN A 79 19.71 -14.97 7.60
C ASN A 79 21.03 -14.18 7.78
N ASP A 80 21.50 -13.51 6.74
CA ASP A 80 22.82 -12.85 6.69
C ASP A 80 22.73 -11.32 6.84
N SER A 81 21.74 -10.82 7.60
CA SER A 81 21.57 -9.37 7.78
C SER A 81 21.72 -8.95 9.23
N LEU A 82 22.41 -7.83 9.44
CA LEU A 82 22.43 -7.13 10.72
C LEU A 82 21.01 -6.81 11.18
N PHE A 83 20.76 -6.94 12.48
CA PHE A 83 19.42 -6.79 13.06
C PHE A 83 19.09 -5.32 13.36
N ASN A 84 19.13 -4.49 12.31
CA ASN A 84 18.88 -3.05 12.40
C ASN A 84 17.49 -2.72 11.88
N LEU A 85 16.74 -1.87 12.58
CA LEU A 85 15.44 -1.40 12.11
C LEU A 85 15.64 -0.20 11.18
N HIS A 86 15.04 -0.23 10.00
CA HIS A 86 15.04 0.88 9.05
C HIS A 86 13.62 1.15 8.57
N ALA A 87 13.26 2.41 8.38
CA ALA A 87 11.92 2.78 7.92
C ALA A 87 12.00 3.85 6.82
N PHE A 88 11.23 3.64 5.76
CA PHE A 88 11.10 4.61 4.66
C PHE A 88 9.65 5.02 4.51
N SER A 89 9.45 6.29 4.22
CA SER A 89 8.15 6.88 3.93
C SER A 89 8.19 7.66 2.63
N ASN A 90 7.07 7.69 1.94
CA ASN A 90 6.86 8.54 0.77
C ASN A 90 5.38 8.92 0.68
N ALA A 91 5.06 10.08 0.14
CA ALA A 91 3.69 10.47 -0.16
C ALA A 91 3.53 10.92 -1.61
N ASP A 92 2.33 10.73 -2.17
CA ASP A 92 1.92 11.55 -3.32
C ASP A 92 1.36 12.89 -2.84
N TYR A 93 1.22 13.87 -3.74
CA TYR A 93 0.51 15.12 -3.46
C TYR A 93 -0.79 15.20 -4.26
N GLY A 94 -1.91 15.10 -3.54
CA GLY A 94 -3.25 15.13 -4.12
C GLY A 94 -3.44 14.12 -5.25
N GLY A 95 -2.90 12.91 -5.09
CA GLY A 95 -2.95 11.88 -6.13
C GLY A 95 -4.37 11.38 -6.42
N CYS A 96 -5.28 11.46 -5.44
CA CYS A 96 -6.67 11.07 -5.62
C CYS A 96 -7.44 12.13 -6.43
N LYS A 97 -8.02 11.74 -7.58
CA LYS A 97 -8.84 12.65 -8.38
C LYS A 97 -10.15 13.07 -7.70
N LEU A 98 -10.69 12.22 -6.83
CA LEU A 98 -12.02 12.40 -6.25
C LEU A 98 -12.06 13.49 -5.17
N ASP A 99 -11.09 13.48 -4.28
CA ASP A 99 -11.05 14.32 -3.09
C ASP A 99 -9.74 15.07 -2.92
N ARG A 100 -8.82 14.97 -3.90
CA ARG A 100 -7.48 15.56 -3.87
C ARG A 100 -6.67 15.17 -2.62
N LYS A 101 -7.03 14.07 -1.95
CA LYS A 101 -6.25 13.55 -0.83
C LYS A 101 -5.02 12.82 -1.33
N SER A 102 -3.97 12.94 -0.54
CA SER A 102 -2.71 12.24 -0.77
C SER A 102 -2.79 10.76 -0.39
N THR A 103 -1.85 9.96 -0.87
CA THR A 103 -1.63 8.58 -0.47
C THR A 103 -0.25 8.46 0.16
N SER A 104 -0.20 8.03 1.42
CA SER A 104 1.05 7.70 2.10
C SER A 104 1.44 6.25 1.82
N GLY A 105 2.72 6.03 1.50
CA GLY A 105 3.35 4.73 1.43
C GLY A 105 4.44 4.62 2.49
N THR A 106 4.53 3.46 3.14
CA THR A 106 5.64 3.18 4.07
C THR A 106 6.15 1.76 3.90
N CYS A 107 7.42 1.56 4.25
CA CYS A 107 8.04 0.25 4.37
C CYS A 107 9.02 0.26 5.55
N GLN A 108 8.96 -0.78 6.38
CA GLN A 108 9.84 -1.00 7.52
C GLN A 108 10.60 -2.32 7.32
N PHE A 109 11.92 -2.23 7.43
CA PHE A 109 12.86 -3.32 7.23
C PHE A 109 13.54 -3.67 8.54
N LEU A 110 13.75 -4.97 8.75
CA LEU A 110 14.64 -5.50 9.78
C LEU A 110 15.85 -6.12 9.08
N GLY A 111 17.00 -5.46 9.20
CA GLY A 111 18.13 -5.67 8.31
C GLY A 111 17.72 -5.41 6.86
N ASN A 112 17.90 -6.42 6.01
CA ASN A 112 17.51 -6.35 4.59
C ASN A 112 16.10 -6.88 4.34
N SER A 113 15.40 -7.32 5.39
CA SER A 113 14.12 -8.00 5.28
C SER A 113 12.96 -7.04 5.47
N LEU A 114 12.08 -6.93 4.48
CA LEU A 114 10.86 -6.12 4.60
C LEU A 114 9.85 -6.83 5.53
N VAL A 115 9.51 -6.21 6.66
CA VAL A 115 8.65 -6.83 7.69
C VAL A 115 7.27 -6.17 7.83
N SER A 116 7.15 -4.89 7.45
CA SER A 116 5.88 -4.16 7.49
C SER A 116 5.82 -3.13 6.36
N TRP A 117 4.64 -2.93 5.79
CA TRP A 117 4.39 -1.98 4.72
C TRP A 117 2.91 -1.64 4.64
N PHE A 118 2.60 -0.45 4.13
CA PHE A 118 1.23 -0.11 3.74
C PHE A 118 1.19 0.98 2.69
N SER A 119 0.07 1.05 1.97
CA SER A 119 -0.30 2.20 1.15
C SER A 119 -1.71 2.66 1.51
N LYS A 120 -1.83 3.88 2.02
CA LYS A 120 -3.07 4.38 2.63
C LYS A 120 -3.39 5.80 2.18
N LYS A 121 -4.65 6.04 1.83
CA LYS A 121 -5.15 7.40 1.57
C LYS A 121 -5.13 8.20 2.86
N GLN A 122 -4.57 9.41 2.83
CA GLN A 122 -4.58 10.32 3.96
C GLN A 122 -6.01 10.75 4.32
N ASN A 123 -6.23 11.09 5.60
CA ASN A 123 -7.54 11.50 6.10
C ASN A 123 -7.86 12.95 5.72
N SER A 124 -6.88 13.83 5.76
CA SER A 124 -6.96 15.23 5.34
C SER A 124 -6.44 15.44 3.92
N VAL A 125 -6.76 16.60 3.35
CA VAL A 125 -6.13 17.10 2.12
C VAL A 125 -4.92 17.91 2.55
N ALA A 126 -3.73 17.51 2.11
CA ALA A 126 -2.51 18.30 2.32
C ALA A 126 -2.54 19.56 1.44
N LEU A 127 -1.95 20.65 1.93
CA LEU A 127 -1.83 21.93 1.23
C LEU A 127 -0.49 22.08 0.49
N SER A 128 0.45 21.17 0.73
CA SER A 128 1.74 21.12 0.04
C SER A 128 2.27 19.68 -0.05
N THR A 129 3.24 19.47 -0.93
CA THR A 129 4.01 18.21 -0.98
C THR A 129 4.69 17.94 0.36
N THR A 130 5.26 18.95 0.99
CA THR A 130 5.93 18.85 2.29
C THR A 130 4.99 18.38 3.40
N GLU A 131 3.76 18.90 3.44
CA GLU A 131 2.76 18.47 4.42
C GLU A 131 2.34 17.01 4.19
N ALA A 132 2.13 16.61 2.93
CA ALA A 132 1.80 15.22 2.61
C ALA A 132 2.91 14.26 3.04
N GLU A 133 4.18 14.62 2.78
CA GLU A 133 5.34 13.86 3.22
C GLU A 133 5.44 13.80 4.75
N TYR A 134 5.18 14.91 5.45
CA TYR A 134 5.22 14.95 6.91
C TYR A 134 4.17 14.02 7.55
N VAL A 135 2.96 13.95 6.98
CA VAL A 135 1.93 13.00 7.42
C VAL A 135 2.35 11.54 7.19
N ALA A 136 3.00 11.24 6.06
CA ALA A 136 3.53 9.92 5.78
C ALA A 136 4.68 9.55 6.73
N ALA A 137 5.62 10.48 6.96
CA ALA A 137 6.73 10.32 7.88
C ALA A 137 6.24 10.08 9.31
N GLY A 138 5.29 10.87 9.82
CA GLY A 138 4.70 10.68 11.15
C GLY A 138 4.07 9.30 11.33
N SER A 139 3.33 8.83 10.32
CA SER A 139 2.74 7.48 10.33
C SER A 139 3.82 6.38 10.29
N CYS A 140 4.89 6.61 9.53
CA CYS A 140 6.03 5.69 9.42
C CYS A 140 6.79 5.57 10.74
N CYS A 141 7.11 6.70 11.38
CA CYS A 141 7.77 6.75 12.67
C CYS A 141 6.95 6.06 13.76
N ALA A 142 5.63 6.27 13.78
CA ALA A 142 4.74 5.59 14.72
C ALA A 142 4.82 4.06 14.57
N GLN A 143 4.82 3.56 13.33
CA GLN A 143 4.97 2.13 13.05
C GLN A 143 6.35 1.59 13.46
N ALA A 144 7.41 2.36 13.20
CA ALA A 144 8.77 1.96 13.56
C ALA A 144 8.98 1.94 15.08
N LEU A 145 8.43 2.91 15.81
CA LEU A 145 8.43 2.92 17.28
C LEU A 145 7.66 1.72 17.85
N TRP A 146 6.52 1.38 17.26
CA TRP A 146 5.77 0.19 17.65
C TRP A 146 6.56 -1.10 17.42
N LEU A 147 7.23 -1.24 16.27
CA LEU A 147 8.11 -2.38 15.99
C LEU A 147 9.30 -2.46 16.96
N LYS A 148 9.94 -1.32 17.27
CA LYS A 148 11.02 -1.26 18.28
C LYS A 148 10.54 -1.77 19.63
N GLN A 149 9.38 -1.34 20.10
CA GLN A 149 8.81 -1.83 21.36
C GLN A 149 8.53 -3.33 21.32
N GLN A 150 7.94 -3.82 20.23
CA GLN A 150 7.68 -5.26 20.06
C GLN A 150 8.96 -6.10 20.07
N LEU A 151 10.06 -5.59 19.50
CA LEU A 151 11.36 -6.26 19.58
C LEU A 151 11.91 -6.28 21.01
N CYS A 152 11.76 -5.19 21.77
CA CYS A 152 12.12 -5.16 23.19
C CYS A 152 11.32 -6.19 24.00
N ASP A 153 10.03 -6.38 23.71
CA ASP A 153 9.18 -7.38 24.37
C ASP A 153 9.67 -8.82 24.09
N PHE A 154 10.33 -9.04 22.94
CA PHE A 154 11.01 -10.30 22.61
C PHE A 154 12.45 -10.40 23.16
N GLY A 155 12.91 -9.42 23.93
CA GLY A 155 14.25 -9.37 24.50
C GLY A 155 15.34 -8.86 23.54
N ILE A 156 14.96 -8.25 22.42
CA ILE A 156 15.87 -7.66 21.44
C ILE A 156 15.80 -6.14 21.52
N CYS A 157 16.76 -5.52 22.19
CA CYS A 157 16.86 -4.07 22.29
C CYS A 157 17.71 -3.52 21.15
N ILE A 158 17.13 -2.64 20.34
CA ILE A 158 17.83 -1.91 19.28
C ILE A 158 17.98 -0.45 19.74
N ASP A 159 19.20 0.07 19.68
CA ASP A 159 19.50 1.43 20.15
C ASP A 159 18.81 2.49 19.26
N ASP A 160 18.86 2.32 17.94
CA ASP A 160 18.38 3.31 16.96
C ASP A 160 17.39 2.73 15.92
N VAL A 161 16.61 3.65 15.31
CA VAL A 161 15.64 3.42 14.22
C VAL A 161 15.94 4.37 13.07
#